data_AF-A0A6A3LJ98-F1
#
_entry.id   AF-A0A6A3LJ98-F1
#
_cell.length_a   1.000
_cell.length_b   1.000
_cell.length_c   1.000
_cell.angle_alpha   90.00
_cell.angle_beta   90.00
_cell.angle_gamma   90.00
#
_symmetry.space_group_name_H-M   'P 1'
#
loop_
_entity.id
_entity.type
_entity.pdbx_description
1 polymer ?
#
loop_
_entity_poly.entity_id
_entity_poly.type
_entity_poly.pdbx_seq_one_letter_code
_entity_poly.pdbx_strand_id
1 'polypeptide(L)' 'MQFDQEEGAEPMDVDEEFYDALGEEDAIAEWVDRGKLVLEYVPSAKNVADIFTKALGPCAFERLRDELNLEDVQEAVLKC' A
#
# COMPACT_ATOMS: atom_id res chain seq x y z
N MET A 1 -0.05 2.06 37.43
CA MET A 1 0.33 2.43 36.05
C MET A 1 -0.58 1.61 35.15
N GLN A 2 -1.59 2.24 34.59
CA GLN A 2 -2.42 1.64 33.54
C GLN A 2 -1.66 1.83 32.23
N PHE A 3 -1.47 0.75 31.49
CA PHE A 3 -0.94 0.79 30.14
C PHE A 3 -2.05 1.35 29.25
N ASP A 4 -1.77 2.48 28.61
CA ASP A 4 -2.60 3.00 27.54
C ASP A 4 -2.69 1.91 26.47
N GLN A 5 -3.92 1.53 26.12
CA GLN A 5 -4.18 0.62 25.01
C GLN A 5 -3.67 1.33 23.75
N GLU A 6 -2.65 0.79 23.10
CA GLU A 6 -2.34 1.15 21.72
C GLU A 6 -3.61 0.84 20.91
N GLU A 7 -4.27 1.90 20.42
CA GLU A 7 -5.26 1.79 19.36
C GLU A 7 -4.57 1.13 18.17
N GLY A 8 -4.73 -0.19 18.07
CA GLY A 8 -4.34 -0.93 16.88
C GLY A 8 -5.02 -0.28 15.69
N ALA A 9 -4.26 -0.04 14.62
CA ALA A 9 -4.81 0.46 13.37
C ALA A 9 -6.03 -0.39 12.99
N GLU A 10 -7.20 0.23 12.88
CA GLU A 10 -8.40 -0.43 12.38
C GLU A 10 -8.04 -1.08 11.04
N PRO A 11 -8.32 -2.39 10.87
CA PRO A 11 -8.03 -3.07 9.62
C PRO A 11 -8.74 -2.31 8.49
N MET A 12 -8.03 -2.05 7.39
CA MET A 12 -8.67 -1.54 6.18
C MET A 12 -9.89 -2.43 5.90
N ASP A 13 -11.06 -1.82 5.66
CA ASP A 13 -12.30 -2.51 5.30
C ASP A 13 -12.13 -3.24 3.96
N VAL A 14 -11.40 -4.34 4.00
CA VAL A 14 -11.25 -5.30 2.92
C VAL A 14 -12.21 -6.41 3.31
N ASP A 15 -13.26 -6.54 2.52
CA ASP A 15 -14.30 -7.56 2.69
C ASP A 15 -13.66 -8.91 3.05
N GLU A 16 -14.11 -9.57 4.12
CA GLU A 16 -13.55 -10.87 4.53
C GLU A 16 -13.67 -11.89 3.37
N GLU A 17 -14.69 -11.72 2.54
CA GLU A 17 -14.90 -12.45 1.28
C GLU A 17 -13.79 -12.19 0.24
N PHE A 18 -13.15 -11.02 0.27
CA PHE A 18 -11.98 -10.68 -0.56
C PHE A 18 -10.77 -11.53 -0.21
N TYR A 19 -10.46 -11.63 1.09
CA TYR A 19 -9.27 -12.35 1.56
C TYR A 19 -9.41 -13.86 1.38
N ASP A 20 -10.60 -14.41 1.58
CA ASP A 20 -10.87 -15.83 1.33
C ASP A 20 -10.85 -16.17 -0.17
N ALA A 21 -11.39 -15.29 -1.02
CA ALA A 21 -11.37 -15.48 -2.47
C ALA A 21 -9.96 -15.35 -3.07
N LEU A 22 -9.08 -14.51 -2.51
CA LEU A 22 -7.70 -14.36 -2.97
C LEU A 22 -6.86 -15.66 -2.94
N GLY A 23 -7.32 -16.70 -2.23
CA GLY A 23 -6.68 -18.02 -2.19
C GLY A 23 -6.99 -18.93 -3.39
N GLU A 24 -7.98 -18.59 -4.23
CA GLU A 24 -8.33 -19.35 -5.43
C GLU A 24 -7.62 -18.76 -6.67
N GLU A 25 -7.01 -19.64 -7.48
CA GLU A 25 -6.13 -19.26 -8.61
C GLU A 25 -6.78 -18.33 -9.66
N ASP A 26 -8.12 -18.22 -9.67
CA ASP A 26 -8.90 -17.45 -10.65
C ASP A 26 -9.61 -16.20 -10.09
N ALA A 27 -9.49 -15.91 -8.79
CA ALA A 27 -10.29 -14.84 -8.16
C ALA A 27 -10.02 -13.46 -8.76
N ILE A 28 -8.78 -13.15 -9.12
CA ILE A 28 -8.46 -11.86 -9.74
C ILE A 28 -9.16 -11.70 -11.09
N ALA A 29 -9.16 -12.75 -11.93
CA ALA A 29 -9.80 -12.70 -13.24
C ALA A 29 -11.32 -12.57 -13.12
N GLU A 30 -11.94 -13.35 -12.23
CA GLU A 30 -13.37 -13.26 -11.96
C GLU A 30 -13.79 -11.87 -11.48
N TRP A 31 -12.97 -11.24 -10.64
CA TRP A 31 -13.29 -9.93 -10.08
C TRP A 31 -13.17 -8.81 -11.11
N VAL A 32 -12.25 -8.94 -12.05
CA VAL A 32 -12.19 -8.07 -13.23
C VAL A 32 -13.43 -8.25 -14.09
N ASP A 33 -13.82 -9.50 -14.39
CA ASP A 33 -14.99 -9.80 -15.21
C ASP A 33 -16.30 -9.31 -14.57
N ARG A 34 -16.41 -9.41 -13.25
CA ARG A 34 -17.55 -8.89 -12.46
C ARG A 34 -17.53 -7.37 -12.28
N GLY A 35 -16.48 -6.69 -12.75
CA GLY A 35 -16.30 -5.25 -12.58
C GLY A 35 -16.05 -4.82 -11.13
N LYS A 36 -15.70 -5.75 -10.24
CA LYS A 36 -15.29 -5.49 -8.86
C LYS A 36 -13.86 -4.97 -8.76
N LEU A 37 -13.03 -5.27 -9.75
CA LEU A 37 -11.64 -4.83 -9.82
C LEU A 37 -11.32 -4.24 -11.19
N VAL A 38 -10.58 -3.14 -11.21
CA VAL A 38 -10.06 -2.53 -12.44
C VAL A 38 -8.57 -2.81 -12.52
N LEU A 39 -8.13 -3.44 -13.61
CA LEU A 39 -6.73 -3.72 -13.86
C LEU A 39 -6.17 -2.72 -14.88
N GLU A 40 -5.15 -1.97 -14.47
CA GLU A 40 -4.44 -1.03 -15.34
C GLU A 40 -2.93 -1.33 -15.34
N TYR A 41 -2.31 -1.27 -16.52
CA TYR A 41 -0.86 -1.33 -16.61
C TYR A 41 -0.23 0.00 -16.17
N VAL A 42 0.63 -0.07 -15.16
CA VAL A 42 1.42 1.08 -14.69
C VAL A 42 2.89 0.84 -15.02
N PRO A 43 3.55 1.73 -15.80
CA PRO A 43 4.99 1.64 -16.04
C PRO A 43 5.77 1.67 -14.72
N SER A 44 6.89 0.94 -14.61
CA SER A 44 7.67 0.87 -13.36
C SER A 44 8.14 2.24 -12.84
N ALA A 45 8.36 3.20 -13.74
CA ALA A 45 8.60 4.57 -13.30
C ALA A 45 7.42 5.08 -12.44
N LYS A 46 6.17 4.84 -12.80
CA LYS A 46 5.01 5.36 -12.07
C LYS A 46 4.43 4.38 -11.04
N ASN A 47 5.05 3.20 -10.85
CA ASN A 47 4.51 2.20 -9.94
C ASN A 47 4.94 2.48 -8.50
N VAL A 48 4.08 3.14 -7.75
CA VAL A 48 4.34 3.53 -6.37
C VAL A 48 4.59 2.34 -5.45
N ALA A 49 3.96 1.19 -5.71
CA ALA A 49 4.16 -0.03 -4.92
C ALA A 49 5.61 -0.58 -4.99
N ASP A 50 6.40 -0.13 -5.97
CA ASP A 50 7.81 -0.50 -6.09
C ASP A 50 8.61 -0.08 -4.84
N ILE A 51 8.21 0.98 -4.12
CA ILE A 51 8.92 1.45 -2.92
C ILE A 51 8.89 0.43 -1.77
N PHE A 52 7.81 -0.35 -1.66
CA PHE A 52 7.62 -1.33 -0.59
C PHE A 52 8.10 -2.73 -0.98
N THR A 53 8.20 -3.00 -2.28
CA THR A 53 8.43 -4.36 -2.80
C THR A 53 9.79 -4.55 -3.46
N LYS A 54 10.55 -3.48 -3.72
CA LYS A 54 11.85 -3.53 -4.40
C LYS A 54 12.95 -2.84 -3.61
N ALA A 55 14.17 -3.32 -3.81
CA ALA A 55 15.38 -2.60 -3.42
C ALA A 55 15.67 -1.49 -4.45
N LEU A 56 15.05 -0.33 -4.26
CA LEU A 56 15.18 0.81 -5.16
C LEU A 56 16.52 1.53 -5.00
N GLY A 57 17.05 2.03 -6.13
CA GLY A 57 18.16 2.97 -6.11
C GLY A 57 17.72 4.36 -5.62
N PRO A 58 18.66 5.24 -5.19
CA PRO A 58 18.35 6.53 -4.57
C PRO A 58 17.41 7.40 -5.39
N CYS A 59 17.66 7.57 -6.69
CA CYS A 59 16.83 8.43 -7.55
C CYS A 59 15.39 7.92 -7.70
N ALA A 60 15.19 6.61 -7.73
CA ALA A 60 13.85 6.03 -7.86
C ALA A 60 13.10 6.12 -6.52
N PHE A 61 13.81 5.92 -5.41
CA PHE A 61 13.27 6.06 -4.07
C PHE A 61 12.84 7.50 -3.79
N GLU A 62 13.69 8.50 -4.03
CA GLU A 62 13.38 9.92 -3.78
C GLU A 62 12.12 10.36 -4.52
N ARG A 63 12.01 10.00 -5.81
CA ARG A 63 10.85 10.37 -6.61
C ARG A 63 9.54 9.76 -6.09
N LEU A 64 9.55 8.47 -5.73
CA LEU A 64 8.34 7.80 -5.22
C LEU A 64 8.01 8.23 -3.79
N ARG A 65 9.02 8.57 -2.98
CA ARG A 65 8.85 9.12 -1.64
C ARG A 65 8.03 10.40 -1.67
N ASP A 66 8.33 11.30 -2.61
CA ASP A 66 7.60 12.55 -2.77
C ASP A 66 6.15 12.32 -3.24
N GLU A 67 5.92 11.34 -4.14
CA GLU A 67 4.57 10.98 -4.61
C GLU A 67 3.67 10.42 -3.48
N LEU A 68 4.26 9.79 -2.47
CA LEU A 68 3.56 9.23 -1.31
C LEU A 68 3.49 10.18 -0.11
N ASN A 69 4.03 11.40 -0.23
CA ASN A 69 4.18 12.33 0.88
C ASN A 69 4.87 11.69 2.10
N LEU A 70 5.87 10.84 1.84
CA LEU A 70 6.69 10.24 2.88
C LEU A 70 7.78 11.26 3.28
N GLU A 71 7.91 11.50 4.58
CA GLU A 71 8.95 12.37 5.12
C GLU A 71 9.78 11.64 6.19
N ASP A 72 10.98 12.17 6.43
CA ASP A 72 11.81 11.69 7.51
C ASP A 72 11.15 12.05 8.86
N VAL A 73 11.02 11.06 9.74
CA VAL A 73 10.35 11.23 11.03
C VAL A 73 11.05 12.26 11.91
N GLN A 74 12.38 12.32 11.88
CA GLN A 74 13.15 13.31 12.65
C GLN A 74 12.90 14.71 12.12
N GLU A 75 12.86 14.87 10.79
CA GLU A 75 12.51 16.17 10.18
C GLU A 75 11.06 16.56 10.47
N ALA A 76 10.13 15.61 10.44
CA ALA A 76 8.71 15.84 10.71
C ALA A 76 8.50 16.32 12.16
N VAL A 77 9.14 15.66 13.13
CA VAL A 77 9.05 16.01 14.55
C VAL A 77 9.61 17.40 14.85
N LEU A 78 10.63 17.85 14.10
CA LEU A 78 11.20 19.20 14.26
C LEU A 78 10.33 20.32 13.67
N LYS A 79 9.36 20.00 12.81
CA LYS A 79 8.41 20.98 12.23
C LYS A 79 7.19 21.25 13.14
N CYS A 80 7.00 20.45 14.20
CA CYS A 80 5.96 20.59 15.21
C CYS A 80 6.42 21.49 16.38
#